data_AF-A0A383E2J3-F1
#
_entry.id   AF-A0A383E2J3-F1
#
_cell.length_a   1.000
_cell.length_b   1.000
_cell.length_c   1.000
_cell.angle_alpha   90.00
_cell.angle_beta   90.00
_cell.angle_gamma   90.00
#
_symmetry.space_group_name_H-M   'P 1'
#
loop_
_entity.id
_entity.type
_entity.pdbx_description
1 polymer ?
#
loop_
_entity_poly.entity_id
_entity_poly.type
_entity_poly.pdbx_seq_one_letter_code
_entity_poly.pdbx_strand_id
1 'polypeptide(L)'
;KQEENVTEKIKDELNSIKTSFSDSFGTMSRDIAKDMTGALTKVDEKVLNFNQQIQTINESQNNFSRILAGVKQYGGLSEFSLASILEDLLPASQYIANAKMKPDETRDLVEFAVKLQNNILCPIDSHWPIEKYKAVDEAFQEKDKEALAAARHDLASAFRTKSKNVSQKYINPPMSTDFAIVYVPTEGLYAELSSYRDPKTKELLLEELRKKYKITIAGPNTLCAIIQAYHLG
;
A
#
# COMPACT_ATOMS: atom_id res chain seq x y z
N LYS A 1 -68.19 7.69 -33.04
CA LYS A 1 -68.18 6.67 -31.96
C LYS A 1 -66.91 5.79 -31.91
N GLN A 2 -65.96 5.89 -32.86
CA GLN A 2 -64.68 5.13 -32.80
C GLN A 2 -63.48 5.94 -32.27
N GLU A 3 -63.49 7.28 -32.31
CA GLU A 3 -62.35 8.11 -31.86
C GLU A 3 -62.27 8.34 -30.34
N GLU A 4 -63.40 8.36 -29.63
CA GLU A 4 -63.42 8.49 -28.15
C GLU A 4 -62.81 7.26 -27.45
N ASN A 5 -62.99 6.07 -28.02
CA ASN A 5 -62.50 4.81 -27.43
C ASN A 5 -60.98 4.65 -27.55
N VAL A 6 -60.38 5.20 -28.62
CA VAL A 6 -58.92 5.18 -28.83
C VAL A 6 -58.22 6.12 -27.85
N THR A 7 -58.82 7.28 -27.58
CA THR A 7 -58.25 8.28 -26.67
C THR A 7 -58.28 7.82 -25.22
N GLU A 8 -59.34 7.13 -24.78
CA GLU A 8 -59.40 6.51 -23.45
C GLU A 8 -58.37 5.39 -23.29
N LYS A 9 -58.25 4.50 -24.28
CA LYS A 9 -57.23 3.42 -24.27
C LYS A 9 -55.80 3.95 -24.17
N ILE A 10 -55.48 5.00 -24.94
CA ILE A 10 -54.16 5.65 -24.88
C ILE A 10 -53.92 6.27 -23.50
N LYS A 11 -54.95 6.85 -22.88
CA LYS A 11 -54.86 7.45 -21.55
C LYS A 11 -54.62 6.39 -20.46
N ASP A 12 -55.26 5.23 -20.59
CA ASP A 12 -55.09 4.10 -19.67
C ASP A 12 -53.71 3.43 -19.84
N GLU A 13 -53.21 3.29 -21.06
CA GLU A 13 -51.84 2.84 -21.33
C GLU A 13 -50.79 3.83 -20.82
N LEU A 14 -50.99 5.13 -20.98
CA LEU A 14 -50.08 6.14 -20.43
C LEU A 14 -50.09 6.18 -18.90
N ASN A 15 -51.25 5.96 -18.27
CA ASN A 15 -51.36 5.90 -16.81
C ASN A 15 -50.73 4.61 -16.24
N SER A 16 -50.86 3.48 -16.95
CA SER A 16 -50.21 2.23 -16.55
C SER A 16 -48.69 2.32 -16.71
N ILE A 17 -48.18 2.91 -17.81
CA ILE A 17 -46.76 3.19 -18.00
C ILE A 17 -46.25 4.14 -16.92
N LYS A 18 -46.96 5.22 -16.61
CA LYS A 18 -46.57 6.17 -15.55
C LYS A 18 -46.47 5.49 -14.17
N THR A 19 -47.42 4.62 -13.87
CA THR A 19 -47.45 3.85 -12.61
C THR A 19 -46.29 2.84 -12.58
N SER A 20 -46.13 2.03 -13.63
CA SER A 20 -45.04 1.05 -13.73
C SER A 20 -43.65 1.68 -13.74
N PHE A 21 -43.51 2.88 -14.33
CA PHE A 21 -42.25 3.63 -14.31
C PHE A 21 -41.97 4.22 -12.93
N SER A 22 -42.99 4.73 -12.24
CA SER A 22 -42.88 5.21 -10.86
C SER A 22 -42.54 4.08 -9.88
N ASP A 23 -43.16 2.92 -10.04
CA ASP A 23 -42.91 1.74 -9.20
C ASP A 23 -41.53 1.14 -9.46
N SER A 24 -41.10 1.10 -10.72
CA SER A 24 -39.75 0.66 -11.09
C SER A 24 -38.68 1.63 -10.58
N PHE A 25 -38.91 2.95 -10.70
CA PHE A 25 -37.99 3.96 -10.17
C PHE A 25 -37.94 3.95 -8.64
N GLY A 26 -39.08 3.80 -7.95
CA GLY A 26 -39.13 3.70 -6.50
C GLY A 26 -38.51 2.40 -5.95
N THR A 27 -38.57 1.31 -6.69
CA THR A 27 -37.91 0.05 -6.33
C THR A 27 -36.41 0.13 -6.60
N MET A 28 -36.00 0.61 -7.77
CA MET A 28 -34.59 0.81 -8.10
C MET A 28 -33.92 1.84 -7.18
N SER A 29 -34.57 2.96 -6.85
CA SER A 29 -34.03 3.97 -5.92
C SER A 29 -33.86 3.43 -4.50
N ARG A 30 -34.74 2.51 -4.07
CA ARG A 30 -34.67 1.87 -2.76
C ARG A 30 -33.60 0.78 -2.72
N ASP A 31 -33.43 0.03 -3.81
CA ASP A 31 -32.36 -0.95 -3.94
C ASP A 31 -30.99 -0.26 -4.01
N ILE A 32 -30.86 0.85 -4.76
CA ILE A 32 -29.65 1.69 -4.77
C ILE A 32 -29.36 2.26 -3.38
N ALA A 33 -30.36 2.81 -2.69
CA ALA A 33 -30.18 3.33 -1.34
C ALA A 33 -29.73 2.24 -0.35
N LYS A 34 -30.28 1.02 -0.48
CA LYS A 34 -29.93 -0.14 0.36
C LYS A 34 -28.52 -0.63 0.06
N ASP A 35 -28.13 -0.74 -1.21
CA ASP A 35 -26.78 -1.16 -1.62
C ASP A 35 -25.73 -0.11 -1.24
N MET A 36 -26.05 1.18 -1.38
CA MET A 36 -25.15 2.27 -0.96
C MET A 36 -25.01 2.33 0.56
N THR A 37 -26.09 2.10 1.32
CA THR A 37 -26.04 2.02 2.79
C THR A 37 -25.25 0.80 3.26
N GLY A 38 -25.41 -0.36 2.58
CA GLY A 38 -24.65 -1.58 2.85
C GLY A 38 -23.17 -1.48 2.48
N ALA A 39 -22.85 -0.75 1.41
CA ALA A 39 -21.47 -0.46 1.04
C ALA A 39 -20.80 0.51 2.03
N LEU A 40 -21.50 1.58 2.44
CA LEU A 40 -21.01 2.55 3.42
C LEU A 40 -20.76 1.90 4.79
N THR A 41 -21.70 1.08 5.28
CA THR A 41 -21.53 0.35 6.56
C THR A 41 -20.38 -0.64 6.54
N LYS A 42 -20.16 -1.35 5.42
CA LYS A 42 -18.98 -2.23 5.25
C LYS A 42 -17.67 -1.44 5.17
N VAL A 43 -17.68 -0.24 4.60
CA VAL A 43 -16.51 0.65 4.60
C VAL A 43 -16.23 1.15 6.02
N ASP A 44 -17.26 1.55 6.77
CA ASP A 44 -17.13 2.00 8.15
C ASP A 44 -16.60 0.89 9.09
N GLU A 45 -17.09 -0.34 8.95
CA GLU A 45 -16.56 -1.50 9.70
C GLU A 45 -15.10 -1.81 9.32
N LYS A 46 -14.73 -1.72 8.03
CA LYS A 46 -13.34 -1.89 7.60
C LYS A 46 -12.43 -0.78 8.14
N VAL A 47 -12.91 0.46 8.21
CA VAL A 47 -12.16 1.60 8.77
C VAL A 47 -12.01 1.49 10.30
N LEU A 48 -13.03 0.99 11.01
CA LEU A 48 -12.94 0.74 12.45
C LEU A 48 -11.97 -0.39 12.78
N ASN A 49 -12.04 -1.52 12.05
CA ASN A 49 -11.07 -2.60 12.18
C ASN A 49 -9.65 -2.14 11.81
N PHE A 50 -9.51 -1.26 10.81
CA PHE A 50 -8.23 -0.65 10.45
C PHE A 50 -7.64 0.17 11.61
N ASN A 51 -8.43 1.04 12.25
CA ASN A 51 -7.93 1.82 13.37
C ASN A 51 -7.48 0.93 14.54
N GLN A 52 -8.16 -0.19 14.78
CA GLN A 52 -7.75 -1.18 15.78
C GLN A 52 -6.48 -1.93 15.37
N GLN A 53 -6.37 -2.40 14.13
CA GLN A 53 -5.16 -3.05 13.62
C GLN A 53 -3.96 -2.10 13.63
N ILE A 54 -4.12 -0.83 13.26
CA ILE A 54 -3.08 0.20 13.35
C ILE A 54 -2.69 0.48 14.80
N GLN A 55 -3.65 0.48 15.74
CA GLN A 55 -3.34 0.56 17.17
C GLN A 55 -2.52 -0.64 17.64
N THR A 56 -2.89 -1.86 17.28
CA THR A 56 -2.13 -3.08 17.61
C THR A 56 -0.74 -3.09 16.95
N ILE A 57 -0.62 -2.61 15.71
CA ILE A 57 0.65 -2.44 15.01
C ILE A 57 1.51 -1.39 15.74
N ASN A 58 0.95 -0.25 16.14
CA ASN A 58 1.67 0.77 16.92
C ASN A 58 2.12 0.25 18.30
N GLU A 59 1.31 -0.57 18.97
CA GLU A 59 1.68 -1.25 20.22
C GLU A 59 2.80 -2.28 20.00
N SER A 60 2.76 -3.03 18.89
CA SER A 60 3.83 -3.95 18.50
C SER A 60 5.13 -3.22 18.11
N GLN A 61 5.04 -2.01 17.55
CA GLN A 61 6.18 -1.14 17.26
C GLN A 61 6.88 -0.66 18.55
N ASN A 62 6.15 -0.46 19.65
CA ASN A 62 6.77 -0.18 20.96
C ASN A 62 7.58 -1.37 21.50
N ASN A 63 7.23 -2.61 21.13
CA ASN A 63 8.01 -3.81 21.46
C ASN A 63 9.23 -4.00 20.54
N PHE A 64 9.23 -3.42 19.33
CA PHE A 64 10.37 -3.45 18.41
C PHE A 64 11.63 -2.80 19.00
N SER A 65 11.46 -1.73 19.79
CA SER A 65 12.54 -1.06 20.51
C SER A 65 13.17 -1.90 21.62
N ARG A 66 12.53 -3.00 22.08
CA ARG A 66 13.14 -3.91 23.08
C ARG A 66 13.85 -5.11 22.46
N ILE A 67 13.57 -5.45 21.20
CA ILE A 67 14.12 -6.62 20.49
C ILE A 67 15.34 -6.20 19.63
N LEU A 68 16.18 -5.30 20.15
CA LEU A 68 17.35 -4.72 19.45
C LEU A 68 18.62 -5.59 19.44
N ALA A 69 18.56 -6.81 19.96
CA ALA A 69 19.76 -7.61 20.26
C ALA A 69 20.34 -8.44 19.08
N GLY A 70 19.69 -8.55 17.91
CA GLY A 70 20.17 -9.48 16.86
C GLY A 70 19.95 -9.07 15.41
N VAL A 71 21.03 -8.85 14.65
CA VAL A 71 21.01 -8.47 13.21
C VAL A 71 20.29 -9.49 12.32
N LYS A 72 20.41 -10.80 12.61
CA LYS A 72 19.68 -11.85 11.88
C LYS A 72 18.18 -11.87 12.18
N GLN A 73 17.78 -11.44 13.37
CA GLN A 73 16.36 -11.36 13.74
C GLN A 73 15.68 -10.23 12.97
N TYR A 74 16.36 -9.09 12.72
CA TYR A 74 15.79 -7.95 11.99
C TYR A 74 15.36 -8.24 10.54
N GLY A 75 16.14 -9.03 9.78
CA GLY A 75 15.74 -9.42 8.42
C GLY A 75 14.45 -10.22 8.42
N GLY A 76 14.39 -11.25 9.27
CA GLY A 76 13.16 -12.05 9.45
C GLY A 76 12.00 -11.26 10.05
N LEU A 77 12.26 -10.28 10.93
CA LEU A 77 11.21 -9.41 11.50
C LEU A 77 10.61 -8.47 10.45
N SER A 78 11.40 -7.97 9.50
CA SER A 78 10.89 -7.14 8.41
C SER A 78 9.98 -7.93 7.47
N GLU A 79 10.42 -9.13 7.08
CA GLU A 79 9.62 -10.04 6.27
C GLU A 79 8.35 -10.50 6.99
N PHE A 80 8.47 -10.86 8.28
CA PHE A 80 7.33 -11.24 9.11
C PHE A 80 6.32 -10.09 9.24
N SER A 81 6.78 -8.88 9.54
CA SER A 81 5.92 -7.70 9.66
C SER A 81 5.20 -7.39 8.35
N LEU A 82 5.90 -7.49 7.21
CA LEU A 82 5.30 -7.35 5.89
C LEU A 82 4.25 -8.45 5.64
N ALA A 83 4.59 -9.71 5.95
CA ALA A 83 3.69 -10.84 5.78
C ALA A 83 2.39 -10.65 6.58
N SER A 84 2.48 -10.25 7.86
CA SER A 84 1.31 -9.98 8.70
C SER A 84 0.43 -8.87 8.13
N ILE A 85 1.01 -7.77 7.65
CA ILE A 85 0.26 -6.69 7.00
C ILE A 85 -0.48 -7.21 5.75
N LEU A 86 0.18 -8.04 4.93
CA LEU A 86 -0.44 -8.61 3.74
C LEU A 86 -1.55 -9.62 4.09
N GLU A 87 -1.34 -10.48 5.08
CA GLU A 87 -2.32 -11.46 5.56
C GLU A 87 -3.56 -10.79 6.16
N ASP A 88 -3.39 -9.70 6.90
CA ASP A 88 -4.49 -8.96 7.53
C ASP A 88 -5.33 -8.18 6.51
N LEU A 89 -4.70 -7.67 5.43
CA LEU A 89 -5.34 -6.80 4.47
C LEU A 89 -5.82 -7.51 3.20
N LEU A 90 -5.19 -8.63 2.83
CA LEU A 90 -5.39 -9.29 1.55
C LEU A 90 -5.73 -10.78 1.72
N PRO A 91 -6.65 -11.31 0.90
CA PRO A 91 -6.77 -12.74 0.70
C PRO A 91 -5.44 -13.33 0.21
N ALA A 92 -5.11 -14.55 0.65
CA ALA A 92 -3.91 -15.28 0.23
C ALA A 92 -3.76 -15.43 -1.30
N SER A 93 -4.86 -15.35 -2.05
CA SER A 93 -4.83 -15.40 -3.52
C SER A 93 -4.32 -14.11 -4.18
N GLN A 94 -4.32 -12.97 -3.47
CA GLN A 94 -3.95 -11.64 -3.98
C GLN A 94 -2.48 -11.28 -3.76
N TYR A 95 -1.66 -12.14 -3.18
CA TYR A 95 -0.21 -11.94 -3.15
C TYR A 95 0.54 -13.25 -3.39
N ILE A 96 1.82 -13.13 -3.70
CA ILE A 96 2.73 -14.26 -3.93
C ILE A 96 3.96 -13.99 -3.06
N ALA A 97 4.25 -14.87 -2.11
CA ALA A 97 5.51 -14.84 -1.37
C ALA A 97 6.66 -15.39 -2.24
N ASN A 98 7.86 -14.84 -2.08
CA ASN A 98 9.07 -15.25 -2.80
C ASN A 98 8.84 -15.30 -4.32
N ALA A 99 8.29 -14.22 -4.88
CA ALA A 99 7.87 -14.15 -6.26
C ALA A 99 9.03 -13.92 -7.23
N LYS A 100 9.00 -14.62 -8.36
CA LYS A 100 10.00 -14.45 -9.42
C LYS A 100 9.52 -13.41 -10.43
N MET A 101 10.15 -12.23 -10.43
CA MET A 101 9.71 -11.08 -11.23
C MET A 101 10.33 -11.01 -12.62
N LYS A 102 11.44 -11.73 -12.85
CA LYS A 102 12.07 -11.85 -14.17
C LYS A 102 12.47 -13.30 -14.44
N PRO A 103 11.49 -14.17 -14.75
CA PRO A 103 11.70 -15.61 -14.82
C PRO A 103 12.83 -16.03 -15.77
N ASP A 104 13.00 -15.30 -16.86
CA ASP A 104 13.94 -15.65 -17.93
C ASP A 104 15.29 -14.94 -17.82
N GLU A 105 15.44 -13.95 -16.93
CA GLU A 105 16.69 -13.17 -16.78
C GLU A 105 17.44 -13.50 -15.49
N THR A 106 16.73 -13.67 -14.38
CA THR A 106 17.38 -13.80 -13.06
C THR A 106 16.75 -14.89 -12.22
N ARG A 107 17.47 -15.33 -11.18
CA ARG A 107 16.96 -16.24 -10.13
C ARG A 107 16.56 -15.48 -8.87
N ASP A 108 16.57 -14.15 -8.90
CA ASP A 108 16.18 -13.33 -7.76
C ASP A 108 14.69 -13.49 -7.48
N LEU A 109 14.36 -13.53 -6.20
CA LEU A 109 13.00 -13.58 -5.70
C LEU A 109 12.78 -12.31 -4.88
N VAL A 110 11.67 -11.63 -5.14
CA VAL A 110 11.19 -10.56 -4.26
C VAL A 110 10.39 -11.19 -3.13
N GLU A 111 10.47 -10.63 -1.92
CA GLU A 111 9.83 -11.23 -0.74
C GLU A 111 8.33 -11.37 -0.94
N PHE A 112 7.68 -10.34 -1.49
CA PHE A 112 6.27 -10.41 -1.86
C PHE A 112 5.98 -9.69 -3.17
N ALA A 113 5.00 -10.21 -3.90
CA ALA A 113 4.37 -9.51 -5.02
C ALA A 113 2.85 -9.48 -4.84
N VAL A 114 2.27 -8.28 -4.77
CA VAL A 114 0.82 -8.09 -4.67
C VAL A 114 0.22 -8.06 -6.07
N LYS A 115 -0.86 -8.82 -6.28
CA LYS A 115 -1.61 -8.84 -7.54
C LYS A 115 -2.57 -7.66 -7.58
N LEU A 116 -2.36 -6.79 -8.56
CA LEU A 116 -3.27 -5.70 -8.91
C LEU A 116 -4.25 -6.16 -10.01
N GLN A 117 -5.07 -5.22 -10.49
CA GLN A 117 -5.97 -5.45 -11.62
C GLN A 117 -5.20 -6.00 -12.84
N ASN A 118 -5.88 -6.80 -13.67
CA ASN A 118 -5.30 -7.47 -14.85
C ASN A 118 -4.10 -8.40 -14.55
N ASN A 119 -4.00 -8.93 -13.33
CA ASN A 119 -2.90 -9.80 -12.88
C ASN A 119 -1.51 -9.14 -12.92
N ILE A 120 -1.44 -7.81 -12.92
CA ILE A 120 -0.18 -7.07 -12.84
C ILE A 120 0.39 -7.23 -11.42
N LEU A 121 1.68 -7.56 -11.32
CA LEU A 121 2.35 -7.76 -10.04
C LEU A 121 3.02 -6.47 -9.53
N CYS A 122 2.76 -6.07 -8.29
CA CYS A 122 3.47 -5.02 -7.58
C CYS A 122 4.52 -5.64 -6.65
N PRO A 123 5.82 -5.59 -6.97
CA PRO A 123 6.87 -6.15 -6.13
C PRO A 123 7.12 -5.30 -4.88
N ILE A 124 7.25 -5.97 -3.73
CA ILE A 124 7.52 -5.37 -2.43
C ILE A 124 8.72 -6.06 -1.81
N ASP A 125 9.84 -5.33 -1.74
CA ASP A 125 11.07 -5.82 -1.12
C ASP A 125 11.17 -5.35 0.34
N SER A 126 11.46 -6.26 1.27
CA SER A 126 11.51 -5.96 2.72
C SER A 126 12.92 -5.88 3.29
N HIS A 127 13.95 -6.03 2.46
CA HIS A 127 15.34 -6.02 2.90
C HIS A 127 15.89 -4.60 2.99
N TRP A 128 16.44 -4.24 4.15
CA TRP A 128 16.91 -2.88 4.40
C TRP A 128 18.27 -2.87 5.14
N PRO A 129 19.06 -1.79 5.02
CA PRO A 129 20.39 -1.71 5.61
C PRO A 129 20.33 -1.43 7.12
N ILE A 130 20.04 -2.48 7.91
CA ILE A 130 19.85 -2.42 9.38
C ILE A 130 21.01 -1.73 10.10
N GLU A 131 22.25 -2.09 9.75
CA GLU A 131 23.46 -1.54 10.38
C GLU A 131 23.56 -0.02 10.20
N LYS A 132 23.11 0.50 9.05
CA LYS A 132 23.13 1.95 8.78
C LYS A 132 22.13 2.71 9.63
N TYR A 133 20.97 2.11 9.91
CA TYR A 133 20.00 2.72 10.82
C TYR A 133 20.45 2.66 12.28
N LYS A 134 21.09 1.56 12.70
CA LYS A 134 21.68 1.47 14.04
C LYS A 134 22.69 2.59 14.30
N ALA A 135 23.55 2.89 13.34
CA ALA A 135 24.50 4.01 13.45
C ALA A 135 23.79 5.38 13.59
N VAL A 136 22.61 5.56 13.00
CA VAL A 136 21.79 6.78 13.18
C VAL A 136 21.27 6.85 14.61
N ASP A 137 20.73 5.74 15.14
CA ASP A 137 20.22 5.67 16.51
C ASP A 137 21.33 5.89 17.54
N GLU A 138 22.47 5.22 17.40
CA GLU A 138 23.65 5.38 18.27
C GLU A 138 24.12 6.85 18.31
N ALA A 139 24.33 7.48 17.15
CA ALA A 139 24.73 8.88 17.08
C ALA A 139 23.68 9.84 17.68
N PHE A 140 22.40 9.50 17.55
CA PHE A 140 21.31 10.25 18.17
C PHE A 140 21.35 10.15 19.71
N GLN A 141 21.56 8.95 20.26
CA GLN A 141 21.67 8.74 21.71
C GLN A 141 22.88 9.44 22.32
N GLU A 142 24.02 9.43 21.60
CA GLU A 142 25.24 10.12 22.00
C GLU A 142 25.14 11.66 21.86
N LYS A 143 24.07 12.17 21.23
CA LYS A 143 23.85 13.59 20.92
C LYS A 143 24.96 14.20 20.07
N ASP A 144 25.67 13.39 19.30
CA ASP A 144 26.69 13.82 18.37
C ASP A 144 26.03 14.25 17.05
N LYS A 145 25.96 15.56 16.82
CA LYS A 145 25.32 16.14 15.64
C LYS A 145 26.09 15.83 14.35
N GLU A 146 27.42 15.73 14.41
CA GLU A 146 28.25 15.50 13.23
C GLU A 146 28.16 14.03 12.83
N ALA A 147 28.31 13.11 13.79
CA ALA A 147 28.12 11.69 13.57
C ALA A 147 26.70 11.38 13.08
N LEU A 148 25.68 12.04 13.65
CA LEU A 148 24.29 11.85 13.23
C LEU A 148 24.08 12.27 11.76
N ALA A 149 24.62 13.42 11.35
CA ALA A 149 24.52 13.89 9.97
C ALA A 149 25.22 12.92 8.99
N ALA A 150 26.40 12.41 9.36
CA ALA A 150 27.14 11.42 8.57
C ALA A 150 26.37 10.09 8.47
N ALA A 151 25.85 9.56 9.59
CA ALA A 151 25.09 8.32 9.63
C ALA A 151 23.81 8.42 8.79
N ARG A 152 23.08 9.54 8.85
CA ARG A 152 21.89 9.77 8.01
C ARG A 152 22.23 9.82 6.53
N HIS A 153 23.36 10.43 6.17
CA HIS A 153 23.85 10.43 4.80
C HIS A 153 24.19 9.01 4.30
N ASP A 154 24.87 8.23 5.13
CA ASP A 154 25.20 6.84 4.83
C ASP A 154 23.94 5.96 4.66
N LEU A 155 22.95 6.14 5.52
CA LEU A 155 21.65 5.48 5.42
C LEU A 155 20.98 5.83 4.08
N ALA A 156 20.92 7.12 3.73
CA ALA A 156 20.35 7.56 2.45
C ALA A 156 21.08 6.96 1.24
N SER A 157 22.42 6.93 1.27
CA SER A 157 23.25 6.28 0.24
C SER A 157 22.95 4.78 0.09
N ALA A 158 22.81 4.07 1.21
CA ALA A 158 22.45 2.66 1.21
C ALA A 158 21.06 2.42 0.58
N PHE A 159 20.08 3.27 0.88
CA PHE A 159 18.74 3.22 0.26
C PHE A 159 18.76 3.56 -1.24
N ARG A 160 19.65 4.43 -1.72
CA ARG A 160 19.83 4.67 -3.16
C ARG A 160 20.34 3.43 -3.87
N THR A 161 21.38 2.79 -3.33
CA THR A 161 21.92 1.53 -3.88
C THR A 161 20.87 0.42 -3.87
N LYS A 162 20.15 0.29 -2.75
CA LYS A 162 19.06 -0.68 -2.62
C LYS A 162 17.97 -0.43 -3.66
N SER A 163 17.51 0.82 -3.79
CA SER A 163 16.47 1.20 -4.74
C SER A 163 16.86 0.89 -6.19
N LYS A 164 18.11 1.18 -6.56
CA LYS A 164 18.65 0.81 -7.87
C LYS A 164 18.60 -0.71 -8.10
N ASN A 165 19.03 -1.50 -7.11
CA ASN A 165 19.03 -2.96 -7.22
C ASN A 165 17.62 -3.53 -7.34
N VAL A 166 16.69 -3.09 -6.49
CA VAL A 166 15.27 -3.51 -6.52
C VAL A 166 14.64 -3.17 -7.86
N SER A 167 14.86 -1.96 -8.36
CA SER A 167 14.38 -1.51 -9.65
C SER A 167 14.85 -2.43 -10.79
N GLN A 168 16.16 -2.71 -10.84
CA GLN A 168 16.75 -3.56 -11.88
C GLN A 168 16.29 -5.01 -11.82
N LYS A 169 16.12 -5.56 -10.61
CA LYS A 169 15.76 -6.97 -10.40
C LYS A 169 14.28 -7.26 -10.60
N TYR A 170 13.40 -6.34 -10.18
CA TYR A 170 11.99 -6.69 -9.97
C TYR A 170 10.99 -5.90 -10.83
N ILE A 171 11.38 -4.75 -11.39
CA ILE A 171 10.50 -4.00 -12.31
C ILE A 171 10.62 -4.61 -13.71
N ASN A 172 9.52 -5.17 -14.19
CA ASN A 172 9.37 -5.85 -15.47
C ASN A 172 7.96 -5.69 -16.11
N PRO A 173 7.54 -4.47 -16.52
CA PRO A 173 6.31 -4.29 -17.29
C PRO A 173 6.33 -5.04 -18.63
N PRO A 174 5.19 -5.59 -19.11
CA PRO A 174 3.83 -5.42 -18.56
C PRO A 174 3.47 -6.41 -17.44
N MET A 175 4.38 -7.31 -17.05
CA MET A 175 4.10 -8.32 -16.03
C MET A 175 4.03 -7.70 -14.62
N SER A 176 4.82 -6.66 -14.37
CA SER A 176 4.77 -5.89 -13.14
C SER A 176 4.28 -4.45 -13.36
N THR A 177 4.02 -3.75 -12.26
CA THR A 177 3.95 -2.29 -12.22
C THR A 177 5.25 -1.66 -12.73
N ASP A 178 5.19 -0.40 -13.16
CA ASP A 178 6.36 0.39 -13.57
C ASP A 178 7.16 0.95 -12.38
N PHE A 179 6.74 0.60 -11.16
CA PHE A 179 7.41 0.92 -9.90
C PHE A 179 7.46 -0.31 -8.98
N ALA A 180 8.28 -0.25 -7.94
CA ALA A 180 8.33 -1.23 -6.86
C ALA A 180 8.25 -0.53 -5.49
N ILE A 181 7.89 -1.29 -4.46
CA ILE A 181 7.86 -0.81 -3.09
C ILE A 181 9.06 -1.38 -2.34
N VAL A 182 9.73 -0.55 -1.55
CA VAL A 182 10.68 -1.01 -0.53
C VAL A 182 10.05 -0.76 0.83
N TYR A 183 9.79 -1.85 1.55
CA TYR A 183 9.21 -1.84 2.88
C TYR A 183 10.28 -1.57 3.94
N VAL A 184 9.95 -0.72 4.90
CA VAL A 184 10.77 -0.50 6.10
C VAL A 184 9.94 -0.82 7.35
N PRO A 185 10.46 -1.59 8.31
CA PRO A 185 9.63 -2.22 9.34
C PRO A 185 9.20 -1.30 10.48
N THR A 186 9.70 -0.06 10.55
CA THR A 186 9.33 0.89 11.61
C THR A 186 8.98 2.24 11.02
N GLU A 187 8.01 2.92 11.64
CA GLU A 187 7.67 4.30 11.28
C GLU A 187 8.81 5.27 11.59
N GLY A 188 9.63 4.99 12.60
CA GLY A 188 10.83 5.78 12.90
C GLY A 188 11.83 5.79 11.74
N LEU A 189 12.13 4.61 11.17
CA LEU A 189 12.99 4.53 9.98
C LEU A 189 12.35 5.22 8.77
N TYR A 190 11.04 5.04 8.56
CA TYR A 190 10.34 5.76 7.50
C TYR A 190 10.40 7.29 7.69
N ALA A 191 10.26 7.80 8.91
CA ALA A 191 10.38 9.22 9.25
C ALA A 191 11.80 9.76 9.00
N GLU A 192 12.82 8.97 9.34
CA GLU A 192 14.21 9.33 9.07
C GLU A 192 14.49 9.49 7.57
N LEU A 193 13.99 8.56 6.76
CA LEU A 193 14.15 8.59 5.30
C LEU A 193 13.32 9.69 4.64
N SER A 194 12.09 9.90 5.11
CA SER A 194 11.18 10.90 4.55
C SER A 194 11.57 12.33 4.88
N SER A 195 12.25 12.56 6.01
CA SER A 195 12.77 13.88 6.38
C SER A 195 14.16 14.17 5.80
N TYR A 196 14.88 13.16 5.29
CA TYR A 196 16.20 13.36 4.70
C TYR A 196 16.16 14.20 3.43
N ARG A 197 17.02 15.20 3.36
CA ARG A 197 17.27 16.02 2.17
C ARG A 197 18.73 15.92 1.78
N ASP A 198 18.97 15.76 0.49
CA ASP A 198 20.33 15.77 -0.04
C ASP A 198 21.00 17.12 0.29
N PRO A 199 22.19 17.14 0.93
CA PRO A 199 22.83 18.39 1.32
C PRO A 199 23.17 19.30 0.14
N LYS A 200 23.38 18.75 -1.06
CA LYS A 200 23.76 19.48 -2.27
C LYS A 200 22.53 19.90 -3.08
N THR A 201 21.63 18.96 -3.38
CA THR A 201 20.48 19.24 -4.28
C THR A 201 19.24 19.73 -3.53
N LYS A 202 19.20 19.57 -2.20
CA LYS A 202 18.05 19.85 -1.33
C LYS A 202 16.78 19.04 -1.64
N GLU A 203 16.86 18.10 -2.59
CA GLU A 203 15.79 17.17 -2.95
C GLU A 203 15.52 16.19 -1.80
N LEU A 204 14.25 15.85 -1.61
CA LEU A 204 13.84 14.82 -0.65
C LEU A 204 14.29 13.45 -1.17
N LEU A 205 14.82 12.60 -0.29
CA LEU A 205 15.26 11.26 -0.67
C LEU A 205 14.14 10.48 -1.37
N LEU A 206 12.94 10.45 -0.78
CA LEU A 206 11.85 9.64 -1.34
C LEU A 206 11.44 10.11 -2.73
N GLU A 207 11.49 11.41 -2.98
CA GLU A 207 11.20 11.98 -4.30
C GLU A 207 12.27 11.58 -5.32
N GLU A 208 13.54 11.66 -4.93
CA GLU A 208 14.66 11.20 -5.74
C GLU A 208 14.50 9.72 -6.12
N LEU A 209 14.25 8.85 -5.14
CA LEU A 209 14.13 7.41 -5.35
C LEU A 209 12.96 7.05 -6.27
N ARG A 210 11.82 7.73 -6.10
CA ARG A 210 10.64 7.55 -6.95
C ARG A 210 10.90 8.00 -8.39
N LYS A 211 11.56 9.13 -8.60
CA LYS A 211 11.84 9.65 -9.96
C LYS A 211 12.91 8.82 -10.68
N LYS A 212 14.03 8.55 -10.01
CA LYS A 212 15.21 7.93 -10.64
C LYS A 212 15.12 6.42 -10.73
N TYR A 213 14.60 5.77 -9.70
CA TYR A 213 14.60 4.30 -9.61
C TYR A 213 13.21 3.69 -9.67
N LYS A 214 12.15 4.53 -9.73
CA LYS A 214 10.76 4.06 -9.67
C LYS A 214 10.49 3.25 -8.40
N ILE A 215 11.07 3.70 -7.28
CA ILE A 215 10.92 3.06 -5.98
C ILE A 215 10.13 3.96 -5.04
N THR A 216 9.10 3.38 -4.42
CA THR A 216 8.36 4.00 -3.33
C THR A 216 8.78 3.35 -2.01
N ILE A 217 9.29 4.13 -1.06
CA ILE A 217 9.54 3.63 0.30
C ILE A 217 8.23 3.68 1.07
N ALA A 218 7.90 2.62 1.81
CA ALA A 218 6.71 2.57 2.66
C ALA A 218 7.04 1.98 4.03
N GLY A 219 6.70 2.73 5.10
CA GLY A 219 6.56 2.18 6.45
C GLY A 219 5.24 1.39 6.61
N PRO A 220 5.00 0.75 7.77
CA PRO A 220 3.79 -0.03 8.04
C PRO A 220 2.48 0.69 7.68
N ASN A 221 2.28 1.91 8.18
CA ASN A 221 1.05 2.67 7.98
C ASN A 221 0.89 3.11 6.53
N THR A 222 2.00 3.53 5.92
CA THR A 222 2.01 3.96 4.51
C THR A 222 1.69 2.79 3.58
N LEU A 223 2.23 1.60 3.87
CA LEU A 223 1.96 0.40 3.09
C LEU A 223 0.48 0.00 3.20
N CYS A 224 -0.07 -0.01 4.41
CA CYS A 224 -1.49 -0.30 4.62
C CYS A 224 -2.39 0.64 3.79
N ALA A 225 -2.08 1.93 3.78
CA ALA A 225 -2.82 2.93 3.01
C ALA A 225 -2.70 2.68 1.49
N ILE A 226 -1.50 2.37 1.00
CA ILE A 226 -1.25 2.06 -0.42
C ILE A 226 -2.06 0.82 -0.85
N ILE A 227 -2.01 -0.26 -0.07
CA ILE A 227 -2.71 -1.52 -0.39
C ILE A 227 -4.22 -1.30 -0.45
N GLN A 228 -4.77 -0.56 0.52
CA GLN A 228 -6.20 -0.25 0.55
C GLN A 228 -6.63 0.63 -0.62
N ALA A 229 -5.82 1.64 -0.97
CA ALA A 229 -6.10 2.48 -2.13
C ALA A 229 -6.20 1.66 -3.43
N TYR A 230 -5.36 0.63 -3.59
CA TYR A 230 -5.44 -0.30 -4.73
C TYR A 230 -6.66 -1.23 -4.70
N HIS A 231 -7.29 -1.43 -3.54
CA HIS A 231 -8.50 -2.27 -3.42
C HIS A 231 -9.79 -1.46 -3.59
N LEU A 232 -9.74 -0.15 -3.34
CA LEU A 232 -10.88 0.74 -3.47
C LEU A 232 -11.04 1.33 -4.87
N GLY A 233 -10.00 1.29 -5.71
CA GLY A 233 -10.00 1.72 -7.11
C GLY A 233 -9.97 0.56 -8.09
#